data_AF-A0A1J5EXM9-F1
#
_entry.id   AF-A0A1J5EXM9-F1
#
_cell.length_a   1.000
_cell.length_b   1.000
_cell.length_c   1.000
_cell.angle_alpha   90.00
_cell.angle_beta   90.00
_cell.angle_gamma   90.00
#
_symmetry.space_group_name_H-M   'P 1'
#
loop_
_entity.id
_entity.type
_entity.pdbx_description
1 polymer ?
#
loop_
_entity_poly.entity_id
_entity_poly.type
_entity_poly.pdbx_seq_one_letter_code
_entity_poly.pdbx_strand_id
1 'polypeptide(L)'
;MISEQDLKEMESLDLTGKISRITSLLEGREQPRSFELGIFLALKMANEIREGKALGEDTAAIVAEWTQKYPDSVVEDAITHAKEFLLHSETLREKLRSGILKEDVSAADKTDA
;
A
#
# COMPACT_ATOMS: atom_id res chain seq x y z
N MET A 1 -12.03 -2.96 3.35
CA MET A 1 -10.99 -2.26 4.13
C MET A 1 -10.09 -3.32 4.77
N ILE A 2 -8.76 -3.23 4.60
CA ILE A 2 -7.80 -4.06 5.34
C ILE A 2 -7.85 -3.66 6.81
N SER A 3 -8.06 -4.65 7.68
CA SER A 3 -8.17 -4.48 9.13
C SER A 3 -6.82 -4.58 9.84
N GLU A 4 -6.77 -4.16 11.10
CA GLU A 4 -5.61 -4.40 11.97
C GLU A 4 -5.32 -5.90 12.14
N GLN A 5 -6.36 -6.73 12.15
CA GLN A 5 -6.24 -8.18 12.22
C GLN A 5 -5.58 -8.76 10.96
N ASP A 6 -5.93 -8.27 9.76
CA ASP A 6 -5.28 -8.69 8.51
C ASP A 6 -3.78 -8.38 8.51
N LEU A 7 -3.42 -7.23 9.09
CA LEU A 7 -2.03 -6.80 9.15
C LEU A 7 -1.23 -7.62 10.18
N LYS A 8 -1.85 -7.93 11.32
CA LYS A 8 -1.27 -8.82 12.32
C LYS A 8 -1.08 -10.24 11.78
N GLU A 9 -2.02 -10.75 10.99
CA GLU A 9 -1.88 -12.02 10.29
C GLU A 9 -0.70 -11.98 9.32
N MET A 10 -0.60 -10.91 8.52
CA MET A 10 0.52 -10.70 7.61
C MET A 10 1.88 -10.67 8.33
N GLU A 11 2.00 -10.14 9.55
CA GLU A 11 3.28 -10.10 10.28
C GLU A 11 3.89 -11.49 10.49
N SER A 12 3.04 -12.51 10.68
CA SER A 12 3.45 -13.89 10.89
C SER A 12 3.85 -14.63 9.60
N LEU A 13 3.57 -14.04 8.44
CA LEU A 13 3.85 -14.62 7.13
C LEU A 13 5.24 -14.22 6.62
N ASP A 14 5.80 -15.07 5.77
CA ASP A 14 6.96 -14.74 4.97
C ASP A 14 6.59 -13.73 3.85
N LEU A 15 7.59 -13.23 3.12
CA LEU A 15 7.35 -12.22 2.08
C LEU A 15 6.37 -12.70 1.01
N THR A 16 6.47 -13.97 0.61
CA THR A 16 5.58 -14.57 -0.40
C THR A 16 4.14 -14.67 0.12
N GLY A 17 3.96 -15.13 1.37
CA GLY A 17 2.65 -15.19 2.03
C GLY A 17 2.05 -13.81 2.24
N LYS A 18 2.85 -12.80 2.62
CA LYS A 18 2.43 -11.40 2.72
C LYS A 18 1.88 -10.89 1.38
N ILE A 19 2.63 -11.10 0.29
CA ILE A 19 2.22 -10.71 -1.07
C ILE A 19 0.93 -11.42 -1.47
N SER A 20 0.82 -12.73 -1.23
CA SER A 20 -0.40 -13.47 -1.55
C SER A 20 -1.61 -12.93 -0.79
N ARG A 21 -1.46 -12.68 0.53
CA ARG A 21 -2.54 -12.18 1.37
C ARG A 21 -3.02 -10.79 0.93
N ILE A 22 -2.10 -9.85 0.71
CA ILE A 22 -2.48 -8.50 0.25
C ILE A 22 -3.13 -8.53 -1.14
N THR A 23 -2.66 -9.41 -2.04
CA THR A 23 -3.24 -9.57 -3.37
C THR A 23 -4.69 -10.02 -3.27
N SER A 24 -4.97 -11.08 -2.50
CA SER A 24 -6.34 -11.56 -2.30
C SER A 24 -7.25 -10.54 -1.60
N LEU A 25 -6.71 -9.67 -0.74
CA LEU A 25 -7.49 -8.61 -0.10
C LEU A 25 -7.86 -7.48 -1.06
N LEU A 26 -7.06 -7.28 -2.12
CA LEU A 26 -7.25 -6.26 -3.15
C LEU A 26 -8.00 -6.78 -4.38
N GLU A 27 -7.99 -8.09 -4.62
CA GLU A 27 -8.72 -8.73 -5.71
C GLU A 27 -10.21 -8.36 -5.70
N GLY A 28 -10.73 -7.94 -6.86
CA GLY A 28 -12.13 -7.57 -7.02
C GLY A 28 -12.53 -6.24 -6.36
N ARG A 29 -11.59 -5.48 -5.79
CA ARG A 29 -11.90 -4.13 -5.28
C ARG A 29 -11.84 -3.08 -6.39
N GLU A 30 -12.95 -2.39 -6.59
CA GLU A 30 -13.03 -1.29 -7.55
C GLU A 30 -12.35 0.00 -7.05
N GLN A 31 -12.35 0.23 -5.73
CA GLN A 31 -11.79 1.44 -5.12
C GLN A 31 -10.90 1.08 -3.91
N PRO A 32 -9.71 0.49 -4.14
CA PRO A 32 -8.75 0.28 -3.09
C PRO A 32 -8.22 1.62 -2.56
N ARG A 33 -7.91 1.69 -1.27
CA ARG A 33 -7.31 2.90 -0.69
C ARG A 33 -5.84 3.00 -1.06
N SER A 34 -5.31 4.21 -1.21
CA SER A 34 -3.90 4.48 -1.48
C SER A 34 -2.96 3.71 -0.53
N PHE A 35 -3.30 3.68 0.75
CA PHE A 35 -2.57 2.89 1.75
C PHE A 35 -2.46 1.39 1.44
N GLU A 36 -3.56 0.77 1.00
CA GLU A 36 -3.61 -0.67 0.71
C GLU A 36 -2.78 -0.99 -0.54
N LEU A 37 -2.84 -0.11 -1.55
CA LEU A 37 -1.97 -0.14 -2.72
C LEU A 37 -0.50 0.07 -2.34
N GLY A 38 -0.21 0.96 -1.38
CA GLY A 38 1.13 1.22 -0.89
C GLY A 38 1.77 0.02 -0.20
N ILE A 39 1.00 -0.71 0.62
CA ILE A 39 1.46 -1.99 1.22
C ILE A 39 1.80 -2.99 0.12
N PHE A 40 0.90 -3.16 -0.85
CA PHE A 40 1.10 -4.08 -1.97
C PHE A 40 2.37 -3.75 -2.75
N LEU A 41 2.54 -2.47 -3.11
CA LEU A 41 3.68 -1.99 -3.87
C LEU A 41 5.00 -2.20 -3.10
N ALA A 42 5.03 -1.84 -1.81
CA ALA A 42 6.22 -2.05 -0.98
C ALA A 42 6.64 -3.52 -0.88
N LEU A 43 5.67 -4.43 -0.72
CA LEU A 43 5.96 -5.86 -0.65
C LEU A 43 6.48 -6.42 -1.99
N LYS A 44 5.94 -5.96 -3.12
CA LYS A 44 6.44 -6.33 -4.45
C LYS A 44 7.84 -5.78 -4.71
N MET A 45 8.11 -4.53 -4.34
CA MET A 45 9.46 -3.94 -4.42
C MET A 45 10.46 -4.67 -3.51
N ALA A 46 10.05 -5.06 -2.30
CA ALA A 46 10.88 -5.89 -1.43
C ALA A 46 11.19 -7.26 -2.06
N ASN A 47 10.29 -7.80 -2.87
CA ASN A 47 10.54 -9.02 -3.63
C ASN A 47 11.54 -8.82 -4.78
N GLU A 48 11.47 -7.68 -5.50
CA GLU A 48 12.49 -7.32 -6.49
C GLU A 48 13.89 -7.28 -5.86
N ILE A 49 14.03 -6.64 -4.69
CA ILE A 49 15.30 -6.62 -3.94
C ILE A 49 15.76 -8.04 -3.59
N ARG A 50 14.84 -8.88 -3.09
CA ARG A 50 15.15 -10.27 -2.73
C ARG A 50 15.62 -11.11 -3.93
N GLU A 51 15.06 -10.86 -5.10
CA GLU A 51 15.41 -11.52 -6.35
C GLU A 51 16.66 -10.93 -7.03
N GLY A 52 17.23 -9.84 -6.48
CA GLY A 52 18.38 -9.14 -7.05
C GLY A 52 18.04 -8.30 -8.29
N LYS A 53 16.77 -7.96 -8.48
CA LYS A 53 16.28 -7.10 -9.55
C LYS A 53 16.46 -5.62 -9.22
N ALA A 54 16.42 -4.78 -10.25
CA ALA A 54 16.35 -3.34 -10.04
C ALA A 54 15.00 -2.97 -9.43
N LEU A 55 14.99 -1.97 -8.54
CA LEU A 55 13.73 -1.42 -8.01
C LEU A 55 12.89 -0.82 -9.14
N GLY A 56 11.62 -1.20 -9.19
CA GLY A 56 10.70 -0.75 -10.24
C GLY A 56 10.68 -1.65 -11.48
N GLU A 57 11.53 -2.67 -11.57
CA GLU A 57 11.61 -3.52 -12.77
C GLU A 57 10.29 -4.21 -13.11
N ASP A 58 9.61 -4.78 -12.11
CA ASP A 58 8.28 -5.38 -12.26
C ASP A 58 7.17 -4.39 -11.83
N THR A 59 7.45 -3.58 -10.83
CA THR A 59 6.47 -2.72 -10.16
C THR A 59 6.14 -1.43 -10.91
N ALA A 60 6.98 -0.94 -11.83
CA ALA A 60 6.66 0.23 -12.64
C ALA A 60 5.45 0.00 -13.55
N ALA A 61 5.31 -1.21 -14.12
CA ALA A 61 4.17 -1.57 -14.95
C ALA A 61 2.86 -1.56 -14.13
N ILE A 62 2.90 -2.03 -12.89
CA ILE A 62 1.76 -2.03 -11.97
C ILE A 62 1.29 -0.60 -11.71
N VAL A 63 2.21 0.32 -11.40
CA VAL A 63 1.90 1.72 -11.15
C VAL A 63 1.34 2.39 -12.41
N ALA A 64 1.91 2.10 -13.58
CA ALA A 64 1.42 2.61 -14.86
C ALA A 64 0.00 2.12 -15.20
N GLU A 65 -0.40 0.91 -14.77
CA GLU A 65 -1.79 0.48 -14.88
C GLU A 65 -2.71 1.21 -13.91
N TRP A 66 -2.24 1.51 -12.71
CA TRP A 66 -3.03 2.22 -11.70
C TRP A 66 -3.37 3.64 -12.12
N THR A 67 -2.46 4.36 -12.78
CA THR A 67 -2.74 5.71 -13.30
C THR A 67 -3.83 5.73 -14.37
N GLN A 68 -4.16 4.57 -14.97
CA GLN A 68 -5.29 4.45 -15.91
C GLN A 68 -6.60 4.07 -15.20
N LYS A 69 -6.55 3.53 -13.99
CA LYS A 69 -7.69 2.94 -13.26
C LYS A 69 -8.15 3.80 -12.08
N TYR A 70 -7.24 4.53 -11.45
CA TYR A 70 -7.48 5.27 -10.21
C TYR A 70 -7.08 6.75 -10.37
N PRO A 71 -7.64 7.66 -9.56
CA PRO A 71 -7.22 9.06 -9.55
C PRO A 71 -5.72 9.21 -9.24
N ASP A 72 -5.08 10.20 -9.87
CA ASP A 72 -3.64 10.46 -9.68
C ASP A 72 -3.25 10.61 -8.21
N SER A 73 -4.07 11.31 -7.40
CA SER A 73 -3.84 11.46 -5.97
C SER A 73 -3.73 10.13 -5.23
N VAL A 74 -4.61 9.16 -5.55
CA VAL A 74 -4.59 7.83 -4.93
C VAL A 74 -3.30 7.08 -5.28
N VAL A 75 -2.83 7.23 -6.52
CA VAL A 75 -1.61 6.57 -7.00
C VAL A 75 -0.36 7.22 -6.39
N GLU A 76 -0.30 8.55 -6.34
CA GLU A 76 0.80 9.30 -5.73
C GLU A 76 0.92 9.02 -4.23
N ASP A 77 -0.20 8.97 -3.52
CA ASP A 77 -0.25 8.61 -2.10
C ASP A 77 0.20 7.16 -1.89
N ALA A 78 -0.21 6.23 -2.76
CA ALA A 78 0.23 4.83 -2.69
C ALA A 78 1.75 4.70 -2.84
N ILE A 79 2.35 5.45 -3.79
CA ILE A 79 3.81 5.49 -3.96
C ILE A 79 4.48 6.07 -2.72
N THR A 80 3.93 7.13 -2.14
CA THR A 80 4.44 7.76 -0.93
C THR A 80 4.42 6.80 0.25
N HIS A 81 3.29 6.10 0.46
CA HIS A 81 3.20 5.05 1.46
C HIS A 81 4.21 3.94 1.21
N ALA A 82 4.36 3.45 -0.03
CA ALA A 82 5.29 2.38 -0.35
C ALA A 82 6.75 2.75 -0.03
N LYS A 83 7.16 3.99 -0.35
CA LYS A 83 8.48 4.52 0.02
C LYS A 83 8.66 4.54 1.54
N GLU A 84 7.67 5.01 2.28
CA GLU A 84 7.69 5.04 3.74
C GLU A 84 7.82 3.62 4.32
N PHE A 85 7.10 2.63 3.78
CA PHE A 85 7.22 1.23 4.18
C PHE A 85 8.63 0.67 4.01
N LEU A 86 9.27 1.00 2.88
CA LEU A 86 10.62 0.52 2.57
C LEU A 86 11.69 1.21 3.44
N LEU A 87 11.51 2.49 3.75
CA LEU A 87 12.49 3.28 4.50
C LEU A 87 12.33 3.15 6.03
N HIS A 88 11.09 2.99 6.51
CA HIS A 88 10.74 3.14 7.93
C HIS A 88 9.74 2.08 8.42
N SER A 89 10.11 0.80 8.28
CA SER A 89 9.25 -0.34 8.63
C SER A 89 8.68 -0.33 10.07
N GLU A 90 9.35 0.31 11.04
CA GLU A 90 8.89 0.39 12.44
C GLU A 90 7.79 1.44 12.65
N THR A 91 7.91 2.61 12.00
CA THR A 91 6.98 3.76 12.17
C THR A 91 5.57 3.48 11.67
N LEU A 92 5.42 2.48 10.81
CA LEU A 92 4.17 2.25 10.11
C LEU A 92 3.19 1.40 10.91
N ARG A 93 3.69 0.52 11.78
CA ARG A 93 2.89 -0.09 12.85
C ARG A 93 2.28 0.96 13.77
N GLU A 94 3.03 2.01 14.06
CA GLU A 94 2.56 3.11 14.91
C GLU A 94 1.50 3.95 14.20
N LYS A 95 1.71 4.28 12.91
CA LYS A 95 0.71 4.96 12.06
C LYS A 95 -0.58 4.17 11.91
N LEU A 96 -0.49 2.84 11.88
CA LEU A 96 -1.65 1.95 11.83
C LEU A 96 -2.43 1.95 13.15
N ARG A 97 -1.71 1.85 14.28
CA ARG A 97 -2.28 1.84 15.64
C ARG A 97 -2.86 3.19 16.04
N SER A 98 -2.26 4.30 15.60
CA SER A 98 -2.71 5.65 15.94
C SER A 98 -3.97 6.08 15.21
N GLY A 99 -4.44 5.32 14.21
CA GLY A 99 -5.64 5.67 13.46
C GLY A 99 -5.54 7.01 12.71
N ILE A 100 -4.32 7.56 12.54
CA ILE A 100 -4.07 8.81 11.79
C ILE A 100 -4.57 8.68 10.33
N LEU A 101 -4.69 7.45 9.82
CA LEU A 101 -5.39 7.10 8.59
C LEU A 101 -6.90 7.45 8.53
N LYS A 102 -7.50 7.94 9.63
CA LYS A 102 -8.87 8.51 9.61
C LYS A 102 -8.90 9.92 9.00
N GLU A 103 -7.80 10.66 8.97
CA GLU A 103 -7.79 12.05 8.51
C GLU A 103 -7.72 12.20 6.98
N ASP A 104 -7.27 11.19 6.24
CA ASP A 104 -7.26 11.20 4.76
C ASP A 104 -8.69 11.26 4.16
N VAL A 105 -9.72 10.99 4.97
CA VAL A 105 -11.13 11.17 4.59
C VAL A 105 -11.65 12.57 4.97
N SER A 106 -11.02 13.27 5.91
CA SER A 106 -11.49 14.56 6.41
C SER A 106 -10.87 15.78 5.72
N ALA A 107 -9.76 15.61 4.98
CA ALA A 107 -9.12 16.72 4.27
C ALA A 107 -9.73 17.02 2.89
N ALA A 108 -10.55 16.12 2.35
CA ALA A 108 -11.23 16.30 1.06
C ALA A 108 -12.65 16.91 1.18
N ASP A 109 -13.16 17.15 2.40
CA ASP A 109 -14.55 17.60 2.61
C ASP A 109 -14.66 18.97 3.33
N LYS A 110 -13.64 19.83 3.18
CA LYS A 110 -13.70 21.23 3.64
C LYS A 110 -13.17 22.21 2.60
N THR A 111 -13.79 22.19 1.42
CA THR A 111 -13.87 23.38 0.54
C THR A 111 -15.29 23.46 -0.01
N ASP A 112 -16.17 24.09 0.77
CA ASP A 112 -17.31 24.96 0.41
C ASP A 112 -18.50 24.77 1.35
N ALA A 113 -18.55 25.63 2.36
CA ALA A 113 -19.77 26.26 2.89
C ALA A 113 -19.38 27.48 3.75
#